data_AF-A0A5C8UDW1-F1
#
_entry.id   AF-A0A5C8UDW1-F1
#
_cell.length_a   1.000
_cell.length_b   1.000
_cell.length_c   1.000
_cell.angle_alpha   90.00
_cell.angle_beta   90.00
_cell.angle_gamma   90.00
#
_symmetry.space_group_name_H-M   'P 1'
#
loop_
_entity.id
_entity.type
_entity.pdbx_description
1 polymer ?
#
loop_
_entity_poly.entity_id
_entity_poly.type
_entity_poly.pdbx_seq_one_letter_code
_entity_poly.pdbx_strand_id
1 'polypeptide(L)'
;MLALSTGGCTGIATSAAPSPSTGTLRARIAALTLGQVDFGSISILPVRFEKSRISGPFDDSGRTLYCVSSHMKGRTFGKAERPKAVIRHEGGVLKVLSDEAEVCEGHRTEPFTELDSPA
;
A
#
# COMPACT_ATOMS: atom_id res chain seq x y z
N MET A 1 1.98 -6.22 -54.84
CA MET A 1 2.92 -6.76 -53.82
C MET A 1 2.66 -6.04 -52.52
N LEU A 2 2.26 -6.77 -51.49
CA LEU A 2 2.05 -6.30 -50.12
C LEU A 2 3.40 -5.92 -49.48
N ALA A 3 3.42 -4.85 -48.69
CA ALA A 3 4.38 -4.69 -47.60
C ALA A 3 3.65 -4.06 -46.40
N LEU A 4 3.23 -4.91 -45.47
CA LEU A 4 2.78 -4.50 -44.13
C LEU A 4 4.04 -4.19 -43.31
N SER A 5 4.22 -2.94 -42.93
CA SER A 5 5.17 -2.56 -41.89
C SER A 5 4.53 -2.81 -40.52
N THR A 6 4.91 -3.91 -39.90
CA THR A 6 4.64 -4.27 -38.51
C THR A 6 5.39 -3.31 -37.57
N GLY A 7 4.71 -2.24 -37.13
CA GLY A 7 5.17 -1.41 -36.02
C GLY A 7 4.76 -2.05 -34.69
N GLY A 8 5.62 -2.91 -34.15
CA GLY A 8 5.41 -3.59 -32.87
C GLY A 8 5.44 -2.63 -31.67
N CYS A 9 4.49 -2.85 -30.76
CA CYS A 9 4.36 -2.16 -29.49
C CYS A 9 5.52 -2.55 -28.55
N THR A 10 6.46 -1.64 -28.31
CA THR A 10 7.38 -1.73 -27.16
C THR A 10 7.05 -0.62 -26.16
N GLY A 11 5.93 -0.80 -25.45
CA GLY A 11 5.69 -0.10 -24.20
C GLY A 11 6.50 -0.78 -23.10
N ILE A 12 7.77 -0.41 -22.95
CA ILE A 12 8.52 -0.73 -21.72
C ILE A 12 7.83 0.06 -20.62
N ALA A 13 6.97 -0.61 -19.86
CA ALA A 13 6.52 -0.11 -18.57
C ALA A 13 7.76 -0.10 -17.67
N THR A 14 8.52 0.99 -17.72
CA THR A 14 9.41 1.37 -16.64
C THR A 14 8.54 1.34 -15.38
N SER A 15 8.83 0.39 -14.51
CA SER A 15 8.35 0.40 -13.14
C SER A 15 8.96 1.64 -12.51
N ALA A 16 8.27 2.78 -12.67
CA ALA A 16 8.67 4.03 -12.07
C ALA A 16 8.64 3.80 -10.57
N ALA A 17 9.82 3.75 -9.94
CA ALA A 17 9.91 3.91 -8.51
C ALA A 17 9.11 5.18 -8.15
N PRO A 18 8.17 5.11 -7.19
CA PRO A 18 7.35 6.27 -6.87
C PRO A 18 8.27 7.42 -6.49
N SER A 19 8.16 8.54 -7.23
CA SER A 19 8.80 9.81 -6.88
C SER A 19 8.53 10.10 -5.40
N PRO A 20 9.48 10.70 -4.64
CA PRO A 20 9.22 11.09 -3.25
C PRO A 20 8.05 12.06 -3.26
N SER A 21 6.86 11.56 -2.93
CA SER A 21 5.63 12.27 -3.23
C SER A 21 5.56 13.53 -2.37
N THR A 22 5.32 14.67 -3.01
CA THR A 22 5.02 16.00 -2.43
C THR A 22 3.69 16.05 -1.66
N GLY A 23 3.22 14.92 -1.13
CA GLY A 23 1.95 14.76 -0.42
C GLY A 23 2.08 14.79 1.10
N THR A 24 0.92 14.79 1.77
CA THR A 24 0.83 14.67 3.23
C THR A 24 1.48 13.37 3.72
N LEU A 25 1.87 13.32 5.00
CA LEU A 25 2.41 12.10 5.60
C LEU A 25 1.48 10.89 5.41
N ARG A 26 0.18 11.10 5.57
CA ARG A 26 -0.87 10.08 5.35
C ARG A 26 -0.90 9.58 3.90
N ALA A 27 -0.80 10.48 2.92
CA ALA A 27 -0.71 10.10 1.51
C ALA A 27 0.56 9.29 1.21
N ARG A 28 1.69 9.66 1.83
CA ARG A 28 2.94 8.89 1.71
C ARG A 28 2.82 7.49 2.31
N ILE A 29 2.17 7.37 3.46
CA ILE A 29 1.87 6.08 4.11
C ILE A 29 0.97 5.23 3.20
N ALA A 30 -0.07 5.81 2.60
CA ALA A 30 -0.96 5.11 1.68
C ALA A 30 -0.20 4.60 0.45
N ALA A 31 0.59 5.46 -0.19
CA ALA A 31 1.41 5.09 -1.35
C ALA A 31 2.40 3.97 -1.03
N LEU A 32 3.07 4.04 0.13
CA LEU A 32 3.98 2.98 0.57
C LEU A 32 3.25 1.66 0.83
N THR A 33 2.05 1.74 1.40
CA THR A 33 1.19 0.58 1.70
C THR A 33 0.72 -0.10 0.41
N LEU A 34 0.26 0.66 -0.58
CA LEU A 34 -0.16 0.14 -1.89
C LEU A 34 0.97 -0.54 -2.67
N GLY A 35 2.22 -0.21 -2.37
CA GLY A 35 3.39 -0.90 -2.93
C GLY A 35 3.64 -2.30 -2.35
N GLN A 36 2.97 -2.68 -1.26
CA GLN A 36 3.21 -3.96 -0.58
C GLN A 36 2.49 -5.13 -1.25
N VAL A 37 3.15 -6.29 -1.28
CA VAL A 37 2.62 -7.53 -1.86
C VAL A 37 1.31 -7.94 -1.17
N ASP A 38 1.23 -7.78 0.15
CA ASP A 38 0.03 -8.08 0.93
C ASP A 38 -1.16 -7.18 0.59
N PHE A 39 -0.87 -5.97 0.10
CA PHE A 39 -1.85 -5.03 -0.44
C PHE A 39 -1.99 -5.17 -1.96
N GLY A 40 -1.67 -6.35 -2.51
CA GLY A 40 -1.98 -6.67 -3.89
C GLY A 40 -1.15 -5.95 -4.94
N SER A 41 0.04 -5.41 -4.60
CA SER A 41 0.91 -4.72 -5.55
C SER A 41 1.37 -5.56 -6.74
N ILE A 42 1.29 -6.89 -6.61
CA ILE A 42 1.60 -7.86 -7.68
C ILE A 42 0.37 -8.66 -8.15
N SER A 43 -0.85 -8.26 -7.75
CA SER A 43 -2.08 -8.98 -8.11
C SER A 43 -2.46 -8.73 -9.57
N ILE A 44 -2.75 -9.81 -10.32
CA ILE A 44 -3.30 -9.73 -11.68
C ILE A 44 -4.78 -9.31 -11.62
N LEU A 45 -5.49 -9.72 -10.57
CA LEU A 45 -6.88 -9.37 -10.36
C LEU A 45 -6.98 -7.97 -9.73
N PRO A 46 -7.93 -7.12 -10.15
CA PRO A 46 -8.17 -5.83 -9.53
C PRO A 46 -8.50 -6.00 -8.05
N VAL A 47 -7.71 -5.35 -7.19
CA VAL A 47 -8.00 -5.28 -5.75
C VAL A 47 -8.77 -4.02 -5.40
N ARG A 48 -9.69 -4.14 -4.45
CA ARG A 48 -10.44 -3.02 -3.87
C ARG A 48 -10.23 -3.01 -2.36
N PHE A 49 -10.06 -1.80 -1.83
CA PHE A 49 -9.89 -1.56 -0.40
C PHE A 49 -11.11 -0.85 0.15
N GLU A 50 -11.59 -1.35 1.28
CA GLU A 50 -12.73 -0.81 2.01
C GLU A 50 -12.38 -0.74 3.50
N LYS A 51 -12.97 0.23 4.20
CA LYS A 51 -12.88 0.34 5.67
C LYS A 51 -11.43 0.33 6.15
N SER A 52 -10.54 0.99 5.41
CA SER A 52 -9.14 1.09 5.77
C SER A 52 -8.96 1.87 7.07
N ARG A 53 -7.98 1.45 7.87
CA ARG A 53 -7.70 2.00 9.20
C ARG A 53 -6.22 2.22 9.35
N ILE A 54 -5.87 3.30 10.03
CA ILE A 54 -4.51 3.61 10.45
C ILE A 54 -4.48 3.78 11.97
N SER A 55 -3.41 3.30 12.60
CA SER A 55 -3.04 3.67 13.96
C SER A 55 -1.67 4.34 13.97
N GLY A 56 -1.48 5.27 14.90
CA GLY A 56 -0.25 6.03 15.08
C GLY A 56 -0.40 7.53 14.87
N PRO A 57 0.68 8.31 15.12
CA PRO A 57 2.00 7.82 15.55
C PRO A 57 1.95 7.22 16.96
N PHE A 58 2.72 6.16 17.20
CA PHE A 58 3.04 5.66 18.54
C PHE A 58 4.52 5.28 18.62
N ASP A 59 5.08 5.34 19.83
CA ASP A 59 6.46 4.94 20.08
C ASP A 59 6.53 3.44 20.37
N ASP A 60 7.46 2.77 19.71
CA ASP A 60 7.86 1.41 20.04
C ASP A 60 9.39 1.33 20.12
N SER A 61 9.91 1.28 21.34
CA SER A 61 11.35 1.22 21.62
C SER A 61 12.15 2.36 20.96
N GLY A 62 11.63 3.59 21.02
CA GLY A 62 12.26 4.77 20.41
C GLY A 62 12.03 4.90 18.90
N ARG A 63 11.14 4.09 18.32
CA ARG A 63 10.78 4.11 16.90
C ARG A 63 9.37 4.67 16.78
N THR A 64 9.17 5.68 15.94
CA THR A 64 7.81 6.14 15.61
C THR A 64 7.20 5.21 14.56
N LEU A 65 6.11 4.53 14.91
CA LEU A 65 5.44 3.58 14.05
C LEU A 65 4.02 4.04 13.68
N TYR A 66 3.56 3.53 12.54
CA TYR A 66 2.19 3.56 12.06
C TYR A 66 1.80 2.15 11.64
N CYS A 67 0.57 1.75 11.92
CA CYS A 67 0.03 0.51 11.37
C CYS A 67 -1.15 0.80 10.46
N VAL A 68 -1.16 0.15 9.29
CA VAL A 68 -2.25 0.23 8.34
C VAL A 68 -2.90 -1.14 8.23
N SER A 69 -4.23 -1.16 8.25
CA SER A 69 -5.02 -2.37 7.98
C SER A 69 -6.18 -2.01 7.05
N SER A 70 -6.63 -2.96 6.22
CA SER A 70 -7.75 -2.73 5.31
C SER A 70 -8.59 -3.98 5.12
N HIS A 71 -9.84 -3.83 4.69
CA HIS A 71 -10.60 -4.93 4.11
C HIS A 71 -10.34 -4.93 2.61
N MET A 72 -9.68 -5.98 2.13
CA MET A 72 -9.34 -6.14 0.72
C MET A 72 -10.23 -7.19 0.07
N LYS A 73 -10.69 -6.88 -1.14
CA LYS A 73 -11.42 -7.81 -2.02
C LYS A 73 -10.73 -7.90 -3.37
N GLY A 74 -10.92 -9.02 -4.07
CA GLY A 74 -10.53 -9.18 -5.47
C GLY A 74 -9.23 -9.94 -5.72
N ARG A 75 -8.30 -9.98 -4.74
CA ARG A 75 -7.04 -10.75 -4.87
C ARG A 75 -7.29 -12.26 -4.94
N THR A 76 -8.21 -12.76 -4.13
CA THR A 76 -8.68 -14.15 -4.16
C THR A 76 -10.18 -14.19 -4.43
N PHE A 77 -10.62 -14.95 -5.43
CA PHE A 77 -12.04 -15.09 -5.76
C PHE A 77 -12.85 -15.55 -4.54
N GLY A 78 -13.83 -14.74 -4.14
CA GLY A 78 -14.77 -15.07 -3.06
C GLY A 78 -14.20 -15.01 -1.64
N LYS A 79 -12.96 -14.54 -1.42
CA LYS A 79 -12.38 -14.39 -0.07
C LYS A 79 -12.08 -12.94 0.23
N ALA A 80 -12.62 -12.45 1.35
CA ALA A 80 -12.21 -11.18 1.92
C ALA A 80 -10.88 -11.36 2.66
N GLU A 81 -9.96 -10.44 2.43
CA GLU A 81 -8.61 -10.47 3.00
C GLU A 81 -8.40 -9.24 3.89
N ARG A 82 -7.55 -9.36 4.90
CA ARG A 82 -7.28 -8.29 5.86
C ARG A 82 -5.78 -8.02 5.96
N PRO A 83 -5.17 -7.42 4.92
CA PRO A 83 -3.75 -7.12 4.95
C PRO A 83 -3.43 -6.10 6.04
N LYS A 84 -2.22 -6.22 6.60
CA LYS A 84 -1.65 -5.34 7.60
C LYS A 84 -0.26 -4.90 7.14
N ALA A 85 0.11 -3.65 7.38
CA ALA A 85 1.46 -3.14 7.17
C ALA A 85 1.89 -2.32 8.39
N VAL A 86 3.13 -2.51 8.82
CA VAL A 86 3.77 -1.71 9.86
C VAL A 86 4.77 -0.79 9.20
N ILE A 87 4.71 0.49 9.51
CA ILE A 87 5.50 1.53 8.85
C ILE A 87 6.24 2.32 9.92
N ARG A 88 7.58 2.31 9.84
CA ARG A 88 8.45 3.17 10.62
C ARG A 88 8.58 4.53 9.96
N HIS A 89 8.53 5.58 10.76
CA HIS A 89 8.84 6.94 10.36
C HIS A 89 10.06 7.44 11.14
N GLU A 90 11.15 7.72 10.44
CA GLU A 90 12.41 8.16 11.03
C GLU A 90 13.09 9.19 10.13
N GLY A 91 13.40 10.38 10.66
CA GLY A 91 14.09 11.43 9.89
C GLY A 91 13.37 11.85 8.60
N GLY A 92 12.04 11.76 8.56
CA GLY A 92 11.24 12.05 7.36
C GLY A 92 11.14 10.90 6.36
N VAL A 93 11.78 9.76 6.63
CA VAL A 93 11.79 8.57 5.79
C VAL A 93 10.78 7.55 6.32
N LEU A 94 10.02 6.93 5.41
CA LEU A 94 9.10 5.83 5.72
C LEU A 94 9.68 4.49 5.29
N LYS A 95 9.60 3.47 6.16
CA LYS A 95 10.05 2.09 5.87
C LYS A 95 9.01 1.09 6.34
N VAL A 96 8.74 0.05 5.55
CA VAL A 96 7.87 -1.06 5.95
C VAL A 96 8.65 -2.06 6.79
N LEU A 97 8.02 -2.56 7.85
CA LEU A 97 8.53 -3.63 8.71
C LEU A 97 7.67 -4.88 8.46
N SER A 98 8.27 -5.91 7.88
CA SER A 98 7.54 -7.12 7.42
C SER A 98 7.22 -8.11 8.54
N ASP A 99 7.98 -8.11 9.64
CA ASP A 99 7.92 -9.14 10.68
C ASP A 99 7.40 -8.63 12.04
N GLU A 100 6.71 -7.47 12.05
CA GLU A 100 6.32 -6.77 13.29
C GLU A 100 4.80 -6.56 13.40
N ALA A 101 3.97 -7.38 12.72
CA ALA A 101 2.52 -7.18 12.66
C ALA A 101 1.81 -7.19 14.04
N GLU A 102 2.40 -7.84 15.05
CA GLU A 102 1.87 -7.89 16.42
C GLU A 102 1.97 -6.56 17.17
N VAL A 103 2.89 -5.67 16.74
CA VAL A 103 3.09 -4.34 17.32
C VAL A 103 1.88 -3.43 17.09
N CYS A 104 0.95 -3.82 16.22
CA CYS A 104 -0.23 -3.03 15.89
C CYS A 104 -1.44 -3.26 16.80
N GLU A 105 -1.39 -4.25 17.69
CA GLU A 105 -2.51 -4.62 18.55
C GLU A 105 -2.69 -3.63 19.72
N GLY A 106 -3.93 -3.36 20.10
CA GLY A 106 -4.25 -2.48 21.24
C GLY A 106 -4.14 -0.98 20.98
N HIS A 107 -3.62 -0.54 19.83
CA HIS A 107 -3.54 0.88 19.48
C HIS A 107 -4.87 1.44 18.96
N ARG A 108 -5.15 2.71 19.27
CA ARG A 108 -6.32 3.42 18.75
C ARG A 108 -6.22 3.54 17.23
N THR A 109 -7.29 3.14 16.54
CA THR A 109 -7.39 3.25 15.08
C THR A 109 -8.35 4.35 14.67
N GLU A 110 -8.06 4.96 13.53
CA GLU A 110 -8.89 5.96 12.86
C GLU A 110 -9.13 5.56 11.39
N PRO A 111 -10.19 6.08 10.74
CA PRO A 111 -10.41 5.87 9.31
C PRO A 111 -9.21 6.33 8.47
N PHE A 112 -8.88 5.57 7.42
CA PHE A 112 -7.78 5.86 6.50
C PHE A 112 -8.28 5.91 5.05
N THR A 113 -9.04 6.95 4.74
CA THR A 113 -9.73 7.12 3.45
C THR A 113 -8.77 7.28 2.27
N GLU A 114 -7.51 7.65 2.53
CA GLU A 114 -6.46 7.74 1.52
C GLU A 114 -6.16 6.40 0.83
N LEU A 115 -6.54 5.28 1.46
CA LEU A 115 -6.36 3.93 0.91
C LEU A 115 -7.66 3.36 0.31
N ASP A 116 -8.83 3.88 0.70
CA ASP A 116 -10.11 3.34 0.27
C ASP A 116 -10.32 3.57 -1.23
N SER A 117 -10.86 2.55 -1.90
CA SER A 117 -11.25 2.68 -3.30
C SER A 117 -12.47 3.61 -3.43
N PRO A 118 -12.57 4.39 -4.52
CA PRO A 118 -13.78 5.16 -4.80
C PRO A 118 -14.97 4.20 -4.91
N ALA A 119 -16.10 4.63 -4.34
CA ALA A 119 -17.38 3.91 -4.38
C ALA A 119 -17.96 3.86 -5.80
#